data_AF-A0A264W1G9-F1
#
_entry.id   AF-A0A264W1G9-F1
#
_cell.length_a   1.000
_cell.length_b   1.000
_cell.length_c   1.000
_cell.angle_alpha   90.00
_cell.angle_beta   90.00
_cell.angle_gamma   90.00
#
_symmetry.space_group_name_H-M   'P 1'
#
loop_
_entity.id
_entity.type
_entity.pdbx_description
1 polymer ?
#
loop_
_entity_poly.entity_id
_entity_poly.type
_entity_poly.pdbx_seq_one_letter_code
_entity_poly.pdbx_strand_id
1 'polypeptide(L)'
;LGQGISTATGFAQAERFLAAKYNREGYNIFDHYTYVICGDGDLMEGVSSEAASYAGLQKLDKLVVLYDSNDINLDGETKDSFTESVRDR
;
A
#
# COMPACT_ATOMS: atom_id res chain seq x y z
N LEU A 1 -8.97 -10.40 3.09
CA LEU A 1 -8.72 -9.09 2.43
C LEU A 1 -7.20 -8.82 2.51
N GLY A 2 -6.71 -7.62 2.21
CA GLY A 2 -5.32 -7.19 2.46
C GLY A 2 -4.30 -7.51 1.37
N GLN A 3 -4.47 -8.61 0.63
CA GLN A 3 -3.51 -9.05 -0.40
C GLN A 3 -3.29 -8.04 -1.55
N GLY A 4 -4.28 -7.18 -1.83
CA GLY A 4 -4.17 -6.14 -2.84
C GLY A 4 -3.07 -5.12 -2.52
N ILE A 5 -3.03 -4.64 -1.28
CA ILE A 5 -1.99 -3.72 -0.79
C ILE A 5 -0.62 -4.39 -0.81
N SER A 6 -0.53 -5.66 -0.37
CA SER A 6 0.71 -6.43 -0.36
C SER A 6 1.24 -6.67 -1.79
N THR A 7 0.36 -6.96 -2.74
CA THR A 7 0.72 -7.09 -4.16
C THR A 7 1.19 -5.77 -4.76
N ALA A 8 0.47 -4.67 -4.49
CA ALA A 8 0.85 -3.34 -4.94
C ALA A 8 2.22 -2.91 -4.41
N THR A 9 2.53 -3.26 -3.16
CA THR A 9 3.86 -3.08 -2.56
C THR A 9 4.94 -3.80 -3.37
N GLY A 10 4.69 -5.04 -3.79
CA GLY A 10 5.58 -5.80 -4.68
C GLY A 10 5.79 -5.13 -6.05
N PHE A 11 4.73 -4.58 -6.65
CA PHE A 11 4.85 -3.84 -7.91
C PHE A 11 5.66 -2.56 -7.78
N ALA A 12 5.46 -1.78 -6.72
CA ALA A 12 6.28 -0.59 -6.45
C ALA A 12 7.75 -0.95 -6.20
N GLN A 13 8.03 -2.04 -5.49
CA GLN A 13 9.38 -2.55 -5.30
C GLN A 13 10.03 -2.97 -6.64
N ALA A 14 9.26 -3.62 -7.53
CA ALA A 14 9.73 -4.00 -8.85
C ALA A 14 10.03 -2.79 -9.74
N GLU A 15 9.16 -1.78 -9.75
CA GLU A 15 9.39 -0.51 -10.48
C GLU A 15 10.71 0.12 -10.04
N ARG A 16 10.92 0.28 -8.73
CA ARG A 16 12.16 0.88 -8.20
C ARG A 16 13.39 0.07 -8.58
N PHE A 17 13.32 -1.25 -8.48
CA PHE A 17 14.43 -2.13 -8.85
C PHE A 17 14.78 -2.00 -10.34
N LEU A 18 13.78 -2.02 -11.22
CA LEU A 18 13.97 -1.92 -12.66
C LEU A 18 14.47 -0.52 -13.07
N ALA A 19 13.94 0.53 -12.45
CA ALA A 19 14.42 1.90 -12.64
C ALA A 19 15.90 2.04 -12.27
N ALA A 20 16.30 1.54 -11.09
CA ALA A 20 17.70 1.58 -10.65
C ALA A 20 18.63 0.77 -11.57
N LYS A 21 18.14 -0.35 -12.12
CA LYS A 21 18.93 -1.24 -12.97
C LYS A 21 19.12 -0.70 -14.39
N TYR A 22 18.06 -0.14 -14.97
CA TYR A 22 17.98 0.12 -16.41
C TYR A 22 17.86 1.58 -16.82
N ASN A 23 17.42 2.49 -15.94
CA ASN A 23 17.38 3.91 -16.31
C ASN A 23 18.81 4.44 -16.52
N ARG A 24 18.95 5.36 -17.47
CA ARG A 24 20.20 6.05 -17.83
C ARG A 24 19.90 7.53 -18.01
N GLU A 25 20.93 8.36 -18.01
CA GLU A 25 20.77 9.78 -18.29
C GLU A 25 20.04 10.00 -19.63
N GLY A 26 18.93 10.73 -19.59
CA GLY A 26 18.05 10.96 -20.75
C GLY A 26 17.07 9.82 -21.08
N TYR A 27 17.09 8.70 -20.34
CA TYR A 27 16.25 7.52 -20.60
C TYR A 27 15.64 6.95 -19.30
N ASN A 28 14.46 7.45 -18.95
CA ASN A 28 13.64 6.94 -17.84
C ASN A 28 12.69 5.86 -18.34
N ILE A 29 13.19 4.63 -18.48
CA ILE A 29 12.43 3.49 -19.03
C ILE A 29 11.36 3.04 -18.04
N PHE A 30 11.71 2.98 -16.75
CA PHE A 30 10.79 2.67 -15.66
C PHE A 30 10.58 3.92 -14.84
N ASP A 31 9.42 4.54 -15.02
CA ASP A 31 9.00 5.72 -14.30
C ASP A 31 7.46 5.77 -14.22
N HIS A 32 6.89 5.02 -13.29
CA HIS A 32 5.45 4.99 -13.09
C HIS A 32 5.08 4.79 -11.63
N TYR A 33 3.85 5.18 -11.29
CA TYR A 33 3.27 4.95 -9.98
C TYR A 33 2.53 3.61 -9.93
N THR A 34 2.38 3.10 -8.72
CA THR A 34 1.47 2.00 -8.40
C THR A 34 0.39 2.54 -7.47
N TYR A 35 -0.86 2.48 -7.91
CA TYR A 35 -2.02 2.88 -7.11
C TYR A 35 -2.78 1.65 -6.64
N VAL A 36 -3.28 1.69 -5.41
CA VAL A 36 -4.19 0.67 -4.88
C VAL A 36 -5.27 1.35 -4.04
N ILE A 37 -6.51 0.88 -4.18
CA ILE A 37 -7.64 1.28 -3.34
C ILE A 37 -7.84 0.17 -2.30
N CYS A 38 -8.05 0.54 -1.05
CA CYS A 38 -8.35 -0.40 0.02
C CYS A 38 -9.44 0.13 0.96
N GLY A 39 -10.09 -0.77 1.68
CA GLY A 39 -11.06 -0.42 2.74
C GLY A 39 -10.61 -0.87 4.13
N ASP A 40 -11.47 -0.70 5.12
CA ASP A 40 -11.21 -1.08 6.51
C ASP A 40 -10.78 -2.55 6.64
N GLY A 41 -11.48 -3.45 5.97
CA GLY A 41 -11.19 -4.88 6.01
C GLY A 41 -9.81 -5.24 5.44
N ASP A 42 -9.23 -4.45 4.53
CA ASP A 42 -7.85 -4.68 4.10
C ASP A 42 -6.86 -4.24 5.18
N LEU A 43 -7.15 -3.17 5.92
CA LEU A 43 -6.27 -2.61 6.95
C LEU A 43 -6.30 -3.38 8.28
N MET A 44 -7.37 -4.15 8.52
CA MET A 44 -7.48 -5.12 9.62
C MET A 44 -6.63 -6.38 9.40
N GLU A 45 -6.26 -6.70 8.17
CA GLU A 45 -5.55 -7.94 7.84
C GLU A 45 -4.05 -7.78 8.07
N GLY A 46 -3.44 -8.64 8.89
CA GLY A 46 -2.03 -8.52 9.28
C GLY A 46 -1.04 -8.45 8.10
N VAL A 47 -1.37 -9.09 6.97
CA VAL A 47 -0.56 -9.06 5.74
C VAL A 47 -0.42 -7.64 5.14
N SER A 48 -1.41 -6.76 5.34
CA SER A 48 -1.33 -5.38 4.88
C SER A 48 -0.41 -4.55 5.79
N SER A 49 -0.40 -4.82 7.09
CA SER A 49 0.51 -4.21 8.06
C SER A 49 1.97 -4.62 7.82
N GLU A 50 2.22 -5.90 7.53
CA GLU A 50 3.55 -6.38 7.13
C GLU A 50 4.04 -5.67 5.86
N ALA A 51 3.17 -5.55 4.85
CA ALA A 51 3.48 -4.87 3.60
C ALA A 51 3.71 -3.36 3.79
N ALA A 52 2.88 -2.68 4.58
CA ALA A 52 3.03 -1.26 4.89
C ALA A 52 4.35 -0.96 5.62
N SER A 53 4.68 -1.78 6.62
CA SER A 53 5.97 -1.70 7.34
C SER A 53 7.16 -1.89 6.40
N TYR A 54 7.11 -2.89 5.53
CA TYR A 54 8.13 -3.09 4.50
C TYR A 54 8.23 -1.90 3.53
N ALA A 55 7.10 -1.40 3.02
CA ALA A 55 7.05 -0.28 2.09
C ALA A 55 7.65 1.00 2.70
N GLY A 56 7.32 1.28 3.97
CA GLY A 56 7.87 2.40 4.74
C GLY A 56 9.38 2.27 4.94
N LEU A 57 9.87 1.10 5.36
CA LEU A 57 11.29 0.83 5.52
C LEU A 57 12.06 1.01 4.20
N GLN A 58 11.49 0.54 3.09
CA GLN A 58 12.10 0.67 1.77
C GLN A 58 11.97 2.09 1.19
N LYS A 59 11.07 2.95 1.68
CA LYS A 59 10.75 4.26 1.07
C LYS A 59 10.24 4.11 -0.36
N LEU A 60 9.15 3.36 -0.53
CA LEU A 60 8.52 3.16 -1.84
C LEU A 60 7.65 4.37 -2.21
N ASP A 61 8.27 5.49 -2.53
CA ASP A 61 7.61 6.80 -2.73
C ASP A 61 6.66 6.86 -3.95
N LYS A 62 6.68 5.84 -4.82
CA LYS A 62 5.77 5.68 -5.97
C LYS A 62 4.61 4.71 -5.71
N LEU A 63 4.48 4.20 -4.49
CA LEU A 63 3.27 3.49 -4.03
C LEU A 63 2.29 4.50 -3.44
N VAL A 64 1.08 4.54 -3.96
CA VAL A 64 0.00 5.38 -3.43
C VAL A 64 -1.18 4.51 -3.05
N VAL A 65 -1.56 4.55 -1.77
CA VAL A 65 -2.70 3.83 -1.22
C VAL A 65 -3.85 4.82 -1.02
N LEU A 66 -4.99 4.53 -1.61
CA LEU A 66 -6.23 5.27 -1.44
C LEU A 66 -7.13 4.48 -0.48
N TYR A 67 -7.28 4.98 0.73
CA TYR A 67 -8.09 4.35 1.76
C TYR A 67 -9.53 4.88 1.70
N ASP A 68 -10.48 4.01 1.36
CA ASP A 68 -11.91 4.23 1.53
C ASP A 68 -12.28 4.09 3.01
N SER A 69 -12.13 5.19 3.73
CA SER A 69 -12.50 5.31 5.15
C SER A 69 -13.94 5.78 5.24
N ASN A 70 -14.85 4.82 5.48
CA ASN A 70 -16.29 5.07 5.50
C ASN A 70 -16.99 4.61 6.78
N ASP A 71 -16.22 4.20 7.79
CA ASP A 71 -16.65 3.78 9.13
C ASP A 71 -17.57 2.54 9.17
N ILE A 72 -17.65 1.77 8.08
CA ILE A 72 -18.52 0.58 7.96
C ILE A 72 -17.73 -0.64 7.47
N ASN A 73 -17.90 -1.77 8.15
CA ASN A 73 -17.50 -3.09 7.68
C ASN A 73 -18.73 -4.00 7.48
N LEU A 74 -18.50 -5.28 7.19
CA LEU A 74 -19.59 -6.23 6.92
C LEU A 74 -20.52 -6.46 8.14
N ASP A 75 -19.96 -6.45 9.35
CA ASP A 75 -20.70 -6.71 10.60
C ASP A 75 -21.32 -5.43 11.20
N GLY A 76 -20.97 -4.24 10.71
CA GLY A 76 -21.55 -2.98 11.17
C GLY A 76 -20.54 -1.83 11.20
N GLU A 77 -20.65 -0.96 12.21
CA GLU A 77 -19.74 0.17 12.37
C GLU A 77 -18.35 -0.30 12.78
N THR A 78 -17.30 0.33 12.24
CA THR A 78 -15.91 0.00 12.58
C THR A 78 -15.60 0.22 14.06
N LYS A 79 -16.31 1.14 14.74
CA LYS A 79 -16.10 1.40 16.18
C LYS A 79 -16.27 0.17 17.08
N ASP A 80 -16.98 -0.86 16.61
CA ASP A 80 -17.26 -2.07 17.38
C ASP A 80 -16.13 -3.12 17.24
N SER A 81 -15.22 -2.99 16.26
CA SER A 81 -14.17 -3.99 15.98
C SER A 81 -12.81 -3.45 15.52
N PHE A 82 -12.73 -2.17 15.13
CA PHE A 82 -11.55 -1.53 14.55
C PHE A 82 -11.48 -0.04 14.93
N THR A 83 -10.86 0.23 16.08
CA THR A 83 -10.81 1.57 16.71
C THR A 83 -9.39 2.16 16.76
N GLU A 84 -8.45 1.63 15.98
CA GLU A 84 -7.07 2.12 15.97
C GLU A 84 -6.93 3.45 15.21
N SER A 85 -5.88 4.21 15.51
CA SER A 85 -5.49 5.35 14.67
C SER A 85 -4.71 4.85 13.47
N VAL A 86 -5.41 4.59 12.36
CA VAL A 86 -4.80 4.13 11.10
C VAL A 86 -3.71 5.09 10.60
N ARG A 87 -3.89 6.39 10.80
CA ARG A 87 -2.96 7.42 10.34
C ARG A 87 -1.63 7.44 11.10
N ASP A 88 -1.66 7.09 12.38
CA ASP A 88 -0.48 7.13 13.25
C ASP A 88 0.32 5.81 13.24
N ARG A 89 -0.16 4.81 12.50
CA ARG A 89 0.42 3.48 12.37
C ARG A 89 1.60 3.43 11.38
#